data_AF-A0A2D4JFC2-F1
#
_entry.id   AF-A0A2D4JFC2-F1
#
_cell.length_a   1.000
_cell.length_b   1.000
_cell.length_c   1.000
_cell.angle_alpha   90.00
_cell.angle_beta   90.00
_cell.angle_gamma   90.00
#
_symmetry.space_group_name_H-M   'P 1'
#
loop_
_entity.id
_entity.type
_entity.pdbx_description
1 polymer ?
#
loop_
_entity_poly.entity_id
_entity_poly.type
_entity_poly.pdbx_seq_one_letter_code
_entity_poly.pdbx_strand_id
1 'polypeptide(L)'
;LKWIDTTACLAAEKHAGISCVTASVDDIQFEETARVGQIISITAKVNRAFTTSMEVGVRVTLQDPLTDVQKLICVAFSTYVARPVGKEKINLKPVRLLTEQDFIENALAAERRKIRLDHERVFNDLMDKCGMDDDHVCSEEEDVVYTNCTHVQ
;
A
#
# COMPACT_ATOMS: atom_id res chain seq x y z
N LEU A 1 0.50 -9.31 -5.78
CA LEU A 1 0.65 -8.10 -4.94
C LEU A 1 1.60 -7.06 -5.53
N LYS A 2 2.76 -7.43 -6.10
CA LYS A 2 3.73 -6.49 -6.71
C LYS A 2 3.11 -5.41 -7.62
N TRP A 3 2.25 -5.80 -8.57
CA TRP A 3 1.64 -4.82 -9.49
C TRP A 3 0.68 -3.84 -8.80
N ILE A 4 -0.01 -4.26 -7.73
CA ILE A 4 -0.89 -3.39 -6.94
C ILE A 4 -0.06 -2.30 -6.28
N ASP A 5 1.00 -2.69 -5.57
CA ASP A 5 1.89 -1.76 -4.88
C ASP A 5 2.61 -0.82 -5.85
N THR A 6 3.12 -1.33 -6.98
CA THR A 6 3.76 -0.49 -7.99
C THR A 6 2.79 0.54 -8.56
N THR A 7 1.55 0.15 -8.87
CA THR A 7 0.55 1.07 -9.43
C THR A 7 0.12 2.12 -8.41
N ALA A 8 -0.02 1.73 -7.15
CA ALA A 8 -0.37 2.65 -6.07
C ALA A 8 0.76 3.63 -5.75
N CYS A 9 2.01 3.15 -5.72
CA CYS A 9 3.20 4.00 -5.55
C CYS A 9 3.28 5.04 -6.66
N LEU A 10 3.09 4.65 -7.93
CA LEU A 10 3.09 5.60 -9.06
C LEU A 10 2.00 6.67 -8.92
N ALA A 11 0.80 6.31 -8.43
CA ALA A 11 -0.25 7.28 -8.15
C ALA A 11 0.15 8.24 -7.02
N ALA A 12 0.81 7.72 -5.97
CA ALA A 12 1.31 8.53 -4.87
C ALA A 12 2.42 9.50 -5.31
N GLU A 13 3.41 9.02 -6.05
CA GLU A 13 4.51 9.83 -6.60
C GLU A 13 3.99 10.91 -7.55
N LYS A 14 3.02 10.56 -8.40
CA LYS A 14 2.36 11.53 -9.29
C LYS A 14 1.69 12.66 -8.50
N HIS A 15 1.07 12.36 -7.35
CA HIS A 15 0.44 13.36 -6.49
C HIS A 15 1.46 14.17 -5.68
N ALA A 16 2.50 13.52 -5.16
CA ALA A 16 3.55 14.15 -4.36
C ALA A 16 4.48 15.03 -5.20
N GLY A 17 4.69 14.67 -6.47
CA GLY A 17 5.74 15.26 -7.32
C GLY A 17 7.16 14.84 -6.94
N ILE A 18 7.31 13.89 -6.02
CA ILE A 18 8.59 13.34 -5.54
C ILE A 18 8.43 11.84 -5.25
N SER A 19 9.54 11.16 -4.94
CA SER A 19 9.51 9.73 -4.59
C SER A 19 8.72 9.45 -3.31
N CYS A 20 8.04 8.31 -3.30
CA CYS A 20 7.24 7.83 -2.20
C CYS A 20 7.66 6.40 -1.81
N VAL A 21 7.44 6.05 -0.55
CA VAL A 21 7.62 4.67 -0.06
C VAL A 21 6.34 4.16 0.56
N THR A 22 6.11 2.85 0.44
CA THR A 22 5.00 2.16 1.08
C THR A 22 5.26 2.13 2.60
N ALA A 23 4.36 2.74 3.36
CA ALA A 23 4.39 2.74 4.82
C ALA A 23 3.52 1.62 5.40
N SER A 24 2.36 1.38 4.79
CA SER A 24 1.48 0.27 5.15
C SER A 24 0.63 -0.16 3.97
N VAL A 25 0.19 -1.40 4.00
CA VAL A 25 -0.84 -1.93 3.10
C VAL A 25 -1.94 -2.46 4.01
N ASP A 26 -3.17 -2.01 3.80
CA ASP A 26 -4.32 -2.48 4.57
C ASP A 26 -4.73 -3.89 4.07
N ASP A 27 -5.65 -4.55 4.77
CA ASP A 27 -6.08 -5.91 4.40
C ASP A 27 -6.61 -5.98 2.96
N ILE A 28 -6.09 -6.95 2.21
CA ILE A 28 -6.43 -7.19 0.81
C ILE A 28 -7.25 -8.46 0.72
N GLN A 29 -8.52 -8.34 0.33
CA GLN A 29 -9.41 -9.48 0.09
C GLN A 29 -9.62 -9.69 -1.40
N PHE A 30 -9.41 -10.93 -1.84
CA PHE A 30 -9.64 -11.36 -3.23
C PHE A 30 -10.96 -12.12 -3.29
N GLU A 31 -11.95 -11.55 -3.96
CA GLU A 31 -13.28 -12.16 -4.15
C GLU A 31 -13.26 -13.24 -5.24
N GLU A 32 -12.34 -13.13 -6.20
CA GLU A 32 -12.27 -13.97 -7.39
C GLU A 32 -10.82 -14.37 -7.71
N THR A 33 -10.64 -15.45 -8.47
CA THR A 33 -9.32 -15.92 -8.93
C THR A 33 -9.07 -15.53 -10.38
N ALA A 34 -7.87 -15.03 -10.67
CA ALA A 34 -7.44 -14.75 -12.03
C ALA A 34 -6.95 -16.02 -12.74
N ARG A 35 -7.34 -16.21 -14.00
CA ARG A 35 -6.92 -17.33 -14.85
C ARG A 35 -6.09 -16.84 -16.03
N VAL A 36 -5.25 -17.74 -16.56
CA VAL A 36 -4.49 -17.49 -17.78
C VAL A 36 -5.45 -17.16 -18.93
N GLY A 37 -5.12 -16.14 -19.72
CA GLY A 37 -5.94 -15.66 -20.82
C GLY A 37 -6.92 -14.55 -20.46
N GLN A 38 -7.08 -14.21 -19.18
CA GLN A 38 -7.87 -13.05 -18.75
C GLN A 38 -7.02 -11.78 -18.70
N ILE A 39 -7.67 -10.63 -18.90
CA ILE A 39 -7.05 -9.31 -18.83
C ILE A 39 -7.24 -8.75 -17.42
N ILE A 40 -6.15 -8.33 -16.78
CA ILE A 40 -6.17 -7.69 -15.47
C ILE A 40 -6.02 -6.18 -15.64
N SER A 41 -6.97 -5.41 -15.11
CA SER A 41 -6.88 -3.95 -15.05
C SER A 41 -6.76 -3.50 -13.61
N ILE A 42 -5.70 -2.75 -13.31
CA ILE A 42 -5.38 -2.20 -11.98
C ILE A 42 -5.44 -0.68 -12.08
N THR A 43 -6.34 -0.08 -11.32
CA THR A 43 -6.49 1.37 -11.25
C THR A 43 -6.18 1.83 -9.84
N ALA A 44 -5.31 2.83 -9.69
CA ALA A 44 -4.99 3.42 -8.40
C ALA A 44 -5.31 4.92 -8.39
N LYS A 45 -5.74 5.42 -7.23
CA LYS A 45 -6.11 6.82 -7.00
C LYS A 45 -5.77 7.23 -5.58
N VAL A 46 -5.22 8.44 -5.41
CA VAL A 46 -5.03 9.03 -4.08
C VAL A 46 -6.39 9.45 -3.53
N ASN A 47 -6.86 8.81 -2.47
CA ASN A 47 -8.14 9.13 -1.83
C ASN A 47 -8.00 10.35 -0.92
N ARG A 48 -6.87 10.42 -0.20
CA ARG A 48 -6.60 11.51 0.75
C ARG A 48 -5.11 11.71 0.95
N ALA A 49 -4.69 12.97 0.87
CA ALA A 49 -3.39 13.42 1.32
C ALA A 49 -3.51 14.03 2.73
N PHE A 50 -2.54 13.70 3.58
CA PHE A 50 -2.36 14.27 4.91
C PHE A 50 -1.13 15.18 4.88
N THR A 51 -0.35 15.26 5.97
CA THR A 51 0.86 16.09 6.01
C THR A 51 1.97 15.54 5.10
N THR A 52 2.54 14.39 5.46
CA THR A 52 3.64 13.74 4.73
C THR A 52 3.24 12.42 4.09
N SER A 53 2.05 11.92 4.45
CA SER A 53 1.52 10.64 3.97
C SER A 53 0.21 10.82 3.21
N MET A 54 -0.14 9.80 2.44
CA MET A 54 -1.39 9.75 1.69
C MET A 54 -1.92 8.32 1.64
N GLU A 55 -3.24 8.18 1.62
CA GLU A 55 -3.90 6.91 1.32
C GLU A 55 -4.17 6.82 -0.18
N VAL A 56 -3.81 5.68 -0.77
CA VAL A 56 -4.09 5.32 -2.16
C VAL A 56 -5.03 4.12 -2.17
N GLY A 57 -6.18 4.30 -2.82
CA GLY A 57 -7.11 3.23 -3.14
C GLY A 57 -6.72 2.57 -4.45
N VAL A 58 -6.81 1.24 -4.50
CA VAL A 58 -6.57 0.42 -5.68
C VAL A 58 -7.79 -0.42 -5.97
N ARG A 59 -8.22 -0.44 -7.23
CA ARG A 59 -9.29 -1.29 -7.73
C ARG A 59 -8.73 -2.22 -8.80
N VAL A 60 -8.88 -3.52 -8.59
CA VAL A 60 -8.41 -4.56 -9.52
C VAL A 60 -9.62 -5.25 -10.14
N THR A 61 -9.68 -5.27 -11.46
CA THR A 61 -10.73 -5.95 -12.23
C THR A 61 -10.17 -6.97 -13.21
N LEU A 62 -10.93 -8.03 -13.47
CA LEU A 62 -10.70 -8.97 -14.56
C LEU A 62 -11.67 -8.70 -15.68
N GLN A 63 -11.22 -8.93 -16.89
CA GLN A 63 -12.06 -9.00 -18.07
C GLN A 63 -11.72 -10.30 -18.80
N ASP A 64 -12.75 -11.08 -19.12
CA ASP A 64 -12.63 -12.22 -20.01
C ASP A 64 -12.76 -11.72 -21.47
N PRO A 65 -11.73 -11.88 -22.31
CA PRO A 65 -11.75 -11.35 -23.68
C PRO A 65 -12.75 -12.08 -24.60
N LEU A 66 -13.20 -13.29 -24.26
CA LEU A 66 -14.14 -14.05 -25.08
C LEU A 66 -15.60 -13.71 -24.76
N THR A 67 -15.89 -13.47 -23.48
CA THR A 67 -17.25 -13.19 -22.99
C THR A 67 -17.52 -11.71 -22.75
N ASP A 68 -16.47 -10.89 -22.74
CA ASP A 68 -16.47 -9.46 -22.38
C ASP A 68 -17.00 -9.18 -20.96
N VAL A 69 -17.07 -10.21 -20.11
CA VAL A 69 -17.53 -10.07 -18.73
C VAL A 69 -16.42 -9.48 -17.88
N GLN A 70 -16.72 -8.33 -17.25
CA GLN A 70 -15.83 -7.70 -16.27
C GLN A 70 -16.25 -8.08 -14.83
N LYS A 71 -15.26 -8.45 -14.01
CA LYS A 71 -15.45 -8.75 -12.58
C LYS A 71 -14.51 -7.91 -11.72
N LEU A 72 -14.99 -7.50 -10.55
CA LEU A 72 -14.12 -6.97 -9.49
C LEU A 72 -13.40 -8.15 -8.83
N ILE A 73 -12.08 -8.05 -8.68
CA ILE A 73 -11.31 -9.03 -7.90
C ILE A 73 -11.14 -8.53 -6.48
N CYS A 74 -10.71 -7.28 -6.36
CA CYS A 74 -10.12 -6.78 -5.14
C CYS A 74 -10.17 -5.27 -5.13
N VAL A 75 -10.47 -4.73 -3.94
CA VAL A 75 -10.19 -3.35 -3.57
C VAL A 75 -9.18 -3.38 -2.45
N ALA A 76 -8.13 -2.58 -2.57
CA ALA A 76 -7.09 -2.46 -1.57
C ALA A 76 -6.84 -1.00 -1.22
N PHE A 77 -6.40 -0.76 0.00
CA PHE A 77 -5.96 0.56 0.46
C PHE A 77 -4.53 0.44 0.96
N SER A 78 -3.74 1.46 0.69
CA SER A 78 -2.32 1.47 1.05
C SER A 78 -1.90 2.89 1.39
N THR A 79 -0.94 3.02 2.29
CA THR A 79 -0.42 4.32 2.71
C THR A 79 0.99 4.50 2.22
N TYR A 80 1.20 5.63 1.58
CA TYR A 80 2.49 6.05 1.08
C TYR A 80 2.97 7.28 1.84
N VAL A 81 4.28 7.37 2.03
CA VAL A 81 4.95 8.52 2.64
C VAL A 81 5.92 9.10 1.63
N ALA A 82 5.80 10.41 1.40
CA ALA A 82 6.70 11.11 0.50
C ALA A 82 8.10 11.25 1.13
N ARG A 83 9.15 10.97 0.34
CA ARG A 83 10.56 10.96 0.75
C ARG A 83 11.34 12.03 -0.01
N PRO A 84 11.52 13.24 0.56
CA PRO A 84 12.35 14.26 -0.06
C PRO A 84 13.84 13.86 0.00
N VAL A 85 14.63 14.29 -0.97
CA VAL A 85 16.08 14.00 -1.10
C VAL A 85 16.93 14.78 -0.07
N GLY A 86 16.30 15.40 0.94
CA GLY A 86 16.96 16.22 1.95
C GLY A 86 16.21 16.24 3.29
N LYS A 87 16.61 17.13 4.19
CA LYS A 87 16.03 17.26 5.54
C LYS A 87 14.74 18.12 5.59
N GLU A 88 14.31 18.65 4.46
CA GLU A 88 13.13 19.51 4.41
C GLU A 88 11.86 18.72 4.70
N LYS A 89 10.99 19.28 5.54
CA LYS A 89 9.67 18.72 5.78
C LYS A 89 8.80 18.99 4.55
N ILE A 90 8.25 17.93 3.97
CA ILE A 90 7.26 18.06 2.90
C ILE A 90 5.85 18.22 3.48
N ASN A 91 5.05 19.08 2.86
CA ASN A 91 3.62 19.13 3.08
C ASN A 91 2.90 18.86 1.76
N LEU A 92 2.15 17.77 1.72
CA LEU A 92 1.43 17.33 0.53
C LEU A 92 0.23 18.24 0.27
N LYS A 93 -0.02 18.52 -1.01
CA LYS A 93 -1.24 19.24 -1.40
C LYS A 93 -2.46 18.34 -1.14
N PRO A 94 -3.55 18.86 -0.58
CA PRO A 94 -4.80 18.11 -0.48
C PRO A 94 -5.28 17.61 -1.85
N VAL A 95 -5.93 16.45 -1.86
CA VAL A 95 -6.56 15.91 -3.09
C VAL A 95 -7.73 16.81 -3.48
N ARG A 96 -7.83 17.16 -4.76
CA ARG A 96 -8.98 17.89 -5.30
C ARG A 96 -10.15 16.92 -5.44
N LEU A 97 -11.23 17.19 -4.71
CA LEU A 97 -12.47 16.39 -4.75
C LEU A 97 -13.43 17.03 -5.74
N LEU A 98 -14.01 16.23 -6.65
CA LEU A 98 -14.86 16.71 -7.74
C LEU A 98 -16.27 16.08 -7.69
N THR A 99 -16.35 14.82 -7.30
CA THR A 99 -17.58 14.03 -7.27
C THR A 99 -17.99 13.71 -5.83
N GLU A 100 -19.27 13.41 -5.59
CA GLU A 100 -19.75 12.95 -4.28
C GLU A 100 -18.97 11.73 -3.78
N GLN A 101 -18.65 10.82 -4.71
CA GLN A 101 -17.84 9.64 -4.42
C GLN A 101 -16.44 10.02 -3.90
N ASP A 102 -15.80 11.07 -4.43
CA ASP A 102 -14.51 11.56 -3.94
C ASP A 102 -14.61 12.03 -2.48
N PHE A 103 -15.69 12.74 -2.12
CA PHE A 103 -15.91 13.20 -0.75
C PHE A 103 -16.10 12.04 0.22
N ILE A 104 -16.87 11.02 -0.19
CA ILE A 104 -17.08 9.81 0.60
C ILE A 104 -15.76 9.06 0.78
N GLU A 105 -15.01 8.80 -0.30
CA GLU A 105 -13.72 8.11 -0.26
C GLU A 105 -12.71 8.85 0.63
N ASN A 106 -12.68 10.19 0.55
CA ASN A 106 -11.81 11.02 1.37
C ASN A 106 -12.18 10.97 2.86
N ALA A 107 -13.46 10.95 3.19
CA ALA A 107 -13.94 10.80 4.56
C ALA A 107 -13.59 9.41 5.11
N LEU A 108 -13.87 8.36 4.35
CA LEU A 108 -13.54 6.98 4.71
C LEU A 108 -12.02 6.78 4.90
N ALA A 109 -11.19 7.45 4.09
CA ALA A 109 -9.73 7.41 4.24
C ALA A 109 -9.24 8.00 5.58
N ALA A 110 -9.94 9.01 6.11
CA ALA A 110 -9.64 9.51 7.45
C ALA A 110 -9.98 8.49 8.53
N GLU A 111 -11.13 7.82 8.43
CA GLU A 111 -11.54 6.81 9.41
C GLU A 111 -10.61 5.59 9.37
N ARG A 112 -10.25 5.09 8.18
CA ARG A 112 -9.25 4.02 8.03
C ARG A 112 -7.91 4.39 8.65
N ARG A 113 -7.45 5.63 8.46
CA ARG A 113 -6.22 6.11 9.11
C ARG A 113 -6.32 6.09 10.63
N LYS A 114 -7.45 6.52 11.21
CA LYS A 114 -7.64 6.49 12.67
C LYS A 114 -7.54 5.06 13.18
N ILE A 115 -8.28 4.13 12.57
CA ILE A 115 -8.26 2.70 12.92
C ILE A 115 -6.82 2.16 12.89
N ARG A 116 -6.06 2.43 11.82
CA ARG A 116 -4.68 1.97 11.69
C ARG A 116 -3.77 2.51 12.80
N LEU A 117 -3.85 3.81 13.10
CA LEU A 117 -3.04 4.42 14.16
C LEU A 117 -3.44 3.92 15.55
N ASP A 118 -4.73 3.69 15.78
CA ASP A 118 -5.22 3.10 17.02
C ASP A 118 -4.75 1.65 17.16
N HIS A 119 -4.80 0.86 16.09
CA HIS A 119 -4.25 -0.51 16.05
C HIS A 119 -2.75 -0.51 16.36
N GLU A 120 -1.97 0.37 15.73
CA GLU A 120 -0.53 0.51 15.97
C GLU A 120 -0.23 0.90 17.42
N ARG A 121 -1.00 1.86 17.99
CA ARG A 121 -0.86 2.23 19.40
C ARG A 121 -1.15 1.05 20.33
N VAL A 122 -2.29 0.38 20.14
CA VAL A 122 -2.66 -0.76 20.99
C VAL A 122 -1.64 -1.88 20.89
N PHE A 123 -1.13 -2.15 19.68
CA PHE A 123 -0.09 -3.15 19.48
C PHE A 123 1.20 -2.78 20.23
N ASN A 124 1.68 -1.55 20.09
CA ASN A 124 2.88 -1.08 20.79
C ASN A 124 2.68 -1.11 22.32
N ASP A 125 1.53 -0.67 22.83
CA ASP A 125 1.19 -0.75 24.25
C ASP A 125 1.22 -2.19 24.80
N LEU A 126 0.84 -3.18 23.98
CA LEU A 126 0.90 -4.60 24.34
C LEU A 126 2.33 -5.13 24.32
N MET A 127 3.13 -4.72 23.33
CA MET A 127 4.55 -5.07 23.24
C MET A 127 5.32 -4.55 24.46
N ASP A 128 5.12 -3.28 24.83
CA ASP A 128 5.74 -2.65 26.00
C ASP A 128 5.36 -3.38 27.31
N LYS A 129 4.11 -3.82 27.45
CA LYS A 129 3.62 -4.55 28.64
C LYS A 129 4.20 -5.96 28.76
N CYS A 130 4.60 -6.59 27.66
CA CYS A 130 5.20 -7.92 27.65
C CYS A 130 6.71 -7.91 27.95
N GLY A 131 7.34 -6.73 28.09
CA GLY A 131 8.75 -6.62 28.49
C GLY A 131 9.73 -7.23 27.49
N MET A 132 9.37 -7.27 26.21
CA MET A 132 10.33 -7.59 25.14
C MET A 132 11.05 -6.30 24.78
N ASP A 133 12.00 -5.90 25.64
CA ASP A 133 13.04 -4.97 25.21
C ASP A 133 13.82 -5.65 24.08
N ASP A 134 13.94 -4.97 22.94
CA ASP A 134 14.81 -5.34 21.81
C ASP A 134 16.30 -5.24 22.24
N ASP A 135 16.71 -6.08 23.19
CA ASP A 135 18.11 -6.40 23.45
C ASP A 135 18.45 -7.71 22.72
N HIS A 136 18.36 -7.66 21.38
CA HIS A 136 19.25 -8.48 20.56
C HIS A 136 19.88 -7.61 19.48
N VAL A 137 20.98 -6.97 19.86
CA VAL A 137 22.02 -6.53 18.95
C VAL A 137 22.41 -7.73 18.07
N CYS A 138 22.05 -7.72 16.79
CA CYS A 138 22.71 -8.54 15.78
C CYS A 138 24.06 -7.90 15.46
N SER A 139 25.05 -8.20 16.31
CA SER A 139 26.44 -8.02 15.97
C SER A 139 26.93 -9.27 15.23
N GLU A 140 27.33 -9.05 13.98
CA GLU A 140 28.31 -9.81 13.20
C GLU A 140 27.86 -11.10 12.49
N GLU A 141 27.72 -10.95 11.16
CA GLU A 141 28.25 -11.81 10.08
C GLU A 141 28.52 -13.29 10.39
N GLU A 142 27.74 -14.19 9.78
CA GLU A 142 28.19 -15.23 8.83
C GLU A 142 27.06 -16.24 8.58
N ASP A 143 26.36 -16.12 7.45
CA ASP A 143 25.75 -17.28 6.76
C ASP A 143 25.42 -16.88 5.32
N VAL A 144 26.48 -16.72 4.51
CA VAL A 144 26.36 -16.61 3.06
C VAL A 144 26.04 -18.00 2.51
N VAL A 145 24.75 -18.29 2.31
CA VAL A 145 24.34 -19.51 1.59
C VAL A 145 24.61 -19.32 0.10
N TYR A 146 25.65 -19.98 -0.40
CA TYR A 146 25.98 -20.02 -1.83
C TYR A 146 24.86 -20.71 -2.63
N THR A 147 24.30 -20.03 -3.63
CA THR A 147 23.22 -20.50 -4.51
C THR A 147 23.68 -21.47 -5.61
N ASN A 148 24.75 -22.23 -5.35
CA ASN A 148 25.43 -23.02 -6.38
C ASN A 148 24.71 -24.35 -6.72
N CYS A 149 23.57 -24.64 -6.10
CA CYS A 149 22.87 -25.92 -6.23
C CYS A 149 21.46 -25.86 -6.83
N THR A 150 20.95 -24.69 -7.23
CA THR A 150 19.68 -24.61 -7.96
C THR A 150 19.90 -24.63 -9.46
N HIS A 151 20.26 -25.80 -9.98
CA HIS A 151 20.05 -26.14 -11.38
C HIS A 151 18.88 -27.13 -11.47
N VAL A 152 17.84 -26.77 -12.24
CA VAL A 152 16.73 -27.67 -12.59
C VAL A 152 17.06 -28.29 -13.95
N GLN A 153 16.96 -29.61 -14.04
CA GLN A 153 17.19 -30.41 -15.23
C GLN A 153 15.93 -30.49 -16.11
#